data_AF-A0A953QP73-F1
#
_entry.id   AF-A0A953QP73-F1
#
_cell.length_a   1.000
_cell.length_b   1.000
_cell.length_c   1.000
_cell.angle_alpha   90.00
_cell.angle_beta   90.00
_cell.angle_gamma   90.00
#
_symmetry.space_group_name_H-M   'P 1'
#
loop_
_entity.id
_entity.type
_entity.pdbx_description
1 polymer ?
#
loop_
_entity_poly.entity_id
_entity_poly.type
_entity_poly.pdbx_seq_one_letter_code
_entity_poly.pdbx_strand_id
1 'polypeptide(L)'
;MRMQMRRFTRLTKAFSKESENPDLTPEEGQRILFGRKRLPAAARCLLPAILLLVMDFSLEWGDPLPLAQSQANGIYEVNLDAIPTGPGIYIFFRAFGDAAEALYVGKAGGLRGRIKTQMNAVKLMKGIENAAIGPRYVVAGEFKARPGQRQHLLPVIERAMIRYYLTKGHELLNFQGTHIRKHSLASQRRTKILRDLIPKDIYFEL
;
A
#
# COMPACT_ATOMS: atom_id res chain seq x y z
N MET A 1 -43.60 0.02 8.88
CA MET A 1 -42.14 -0.16 8.64
C MET A 1 -41.82 -1.12 7.48
N ARG A 2 -42.61 -1.11 6.37
CA ARG A 2 -42.46 -2.03 5.22
C ARG A 2 -41.94 -1.36 3.92
N MET A 3 -41.58 -0.07 3.99
CA MET A 3 -41.33 0.75 2.79
C MET A 3 -39.84 0.94 2.44
N GLN A 4 -38.91 0.61 3.34
CA GLN A 4 -37.47 0.81 3.10
C GLN A 4 -36.76 -0.39 2.45
N MET A 5 -37.30 -1.61 2.53
CA MET A 5 -36.64 -2.79 1.93
C MET A 5 -36.77 -2.89 0.40
N ARG A 6 -37.71 -2.20 -0.24
CA ARG A 6 -37.89 -2.27 -1.71
C ARG A 6 -36.92 -1.39 -2.50
N ARG A 7 -36.25 -0.42 -1.87
CA ARG A 7 -35.30 0.48 -2.54
C ARG A 7 -33.89 -0.12 -2.65
N PHE A 8 -33.48 -0.96 -1.70
CA PHE A 8 -32.14 -1.56 -1.69
C PHE A 8 -31.95 -2.62 -2.78
N THR A 9 -32.99 -3.38 -3.11
CA THR A 9 -32.95 -4.44 -4.13
C THR A 9 -32.89 -3.93 -5.57
N ARG A 10 -33.21 -2.65 -5.82
CA ARG A 10 -33.09 -2.04 -7.16
C ARG A 10 -31.70 -1.49 -7.43
N LEU A 11 -30.98 -1.03 -6.41
CA LEU A 11 -29.63 -0.48 -6.55
C LEU A 11 -28.60 -1.57 -6.90
N THR A 12 -28.73 -2.77 -6.33
CA THR A 12 -27.83 -3.88 -6.65
C THR A 12 -28.02 -4.42 -8.07
N LYS A 13 -29.25 -4.38 -8.59
CA LYS A 13 -29.55 -4.81 -9.98
C LYS A 13 -29.11 -3.80 -11.04
N ALA A 14 -29.01 -2.51 -10.70
CA ALA A 14 -28.50 -1.49 -11.61
C ALA A 14 -26.97 -1.58 -11.75
N PHE A 15 -26.26 -1.84 -10.65
CA PHE A 15 -24.81 -1.99 -10.64
C PHE A 15 -24.32 -3.20 -11.46
N SER A 16 -25.06 -4.30 -11.46
CA SER A 16 -24.74 -5.48 -12.30
C SER A 16 -24.98 -5.26 -13.80
N LYS A 17 -25.79 -4.26 -14.20
CA LYS A 17 -26.05 -3.97 -15.62
C LYS A 17 -25.06 -2.98 -16.23
N GLU A 18 -24.43 -2.16 -15.40
CA GLU A 18 -23.43 -1.17 -15.83
C GLU A 18 -22.09 -1.83 -16.22
N SER A 19 -21.79 -3.02 -15.67
CA SER A 19 -20.60 -3.80 -16.03
C SER A 19 -20.70 -4.56 -17.35
N GLU A 20 -21.86 -4.59 -18.01
CA GLU A 20 -22.09 -5.37 -19.24
C GLU A 20 -22.10 -4.52 -20.52
N ASN A 21 -22.02 -3.18 -20.45
CA ASN A 21 -22.02 -2.35 -21.66
C ASN A 21 -21.13 -1.09 -21.52
N PRO A 22 -19.87 -1.12 -22.03
CA PRO A 22 -18.88 -0.07 -21.80
C PRO A 22 -19.13 1.23 -22.59
N ASP A 23 -20.11 1.27 -23.49
CA ASP A 23 -20.38 2.43 -24.37
C ASP A 23 -21.54 3.34 -23.88
N LEU A 24 -22.03 3.14 -22.66
CA LEU A 24 -23.09 3.98 -22.11
C LEU A 24 -22.58 5.37 -21.77
N THR A 25 -23.15 6.39 -22.42
CA THR A 25 -22.81 7.78 -22.13
C THR A 25 -23.27 8.17 -20.72
N PRO A 26 -22.59 9.11 -20.04
CA PRO A 26 -22.95 9.51 -18.67
C PRO A 26 -24.40 9.97 -18.50
N GLU A 27 -25.02 10.50 -19.55
CA GLU A 27 -26.42 10.91 -19.54
C GLU A 27 -27.41 9.74 -19.55
N GLU A 28 -27.04 8.62 -20.18
CA GLU A 28 -27.87 7.42 -20.26
C GLU A 28 -27.84 6.65 -18.93
N GLY A 29 -26.68 6.57 -18.27
CA GLY A 29 -26.55 6.01 -16.92
C GLY A 29 -27.41 6.75 -15.89
N GLN A 30 -27.47 8.08 -15.97
CA GLN A 30 -28.32 8.90 -15.08
C GLN A 30 -29.82 8.65 -15.27
N ARG A 31 -30.27 8.38 -16.50
CA ARG A 31 -31.69 8.07 -16.77
C ARG A 31 -32.12 6.74 -16.16
N ILE A 32 -31.22 5.76 -16.14
CA ILE A 32 -31.48 4.41 -15.59
C ILE A 32 -31.61 4.46 -14.06
N LEU A 33 -30.74 5.23 -13.39
CA LEU A 33 -30.71 5.28 -11.92
C LEU A 33 -31.85 6.09 -11.29
N PHE A 34 -32.31 7.17 -11.94
CA PHE A 34 -33.20 8.14 -11.28
C PHE A 34 -34.61 8.22 -11.87
N GLY A 35 -34.87 7.56 -13.01
CA GLY A 35 -36.14 7.68 -13.73
C GLY A 35 -36.40 9.10 -14.25
N ARG A 36 -37.44 9.28 -15.09
CA ARG A 36 -37.75 10.53 -15.82
C ARG A 36 -37.98 11.81 -14.98
N LYS A 37 -37.79 11.80 -13.67
CA LYS A 37 -37.95 13.00 -12.85
C LYS A 37 -36.63 13.77 -12.77
N ARG A 38 -36.61 14.96 -13.39
CA ARG A 38 -35.51 15.92 -13.26
C ARG A 38 -35.24 16.16 -11.77
N LEU A 39 -34.01 15.88 -11.34
CA LEU A 39 -33.53 16.22 -10.00
C LEU A 39 -33.63 17.74 -9.79
N PRO A 40 -34.08 18.21 -8.61
CA PRO A 40 -34.06 19.62 -8.27
C PRO A 40 -32.61 20.14 -8.27
N ALA A 41 -32.40 21.40 -8.66
CA ALA A 41 -31.07 21.99 -8.86
C ALA A 41 -30.13 21.83 -7.64
N ALA A 42 -30.68 21.81 -6.42
CA ALA A 42 -29.92 21.57 -5.19
C ALA A 42 -29.32 20.15 -5.07
N ALA A 43 -29.94 19.14 -5.70
CA ALA A 43 -29.43 17.77 -5.71
C ALA A 43 -28.34 17.54 -6.75
N ARG A 44 -28.13 18.49 -7.69
CA ARG A 44 -26.97 18.48 -8.60
C ARG A 44 -25.67 18.89 -7.90
N CYS A 45 -25.74 19.55 -6.74
CA CYS A 45 -24.56 19.94 -5.97
C CYS A 45 -24.04 18.86 -4.99
N LEU A 46 -24.68 17.69 -4.90
CA LEU A 46 -24.38 16.71 -3.83
C LEU A 46 -24.10 15.28 -4.30
N LEU A 47 -23.84 15.08 -5.60
CA LEU A 47 -23.46 13.79 -6.17
C LEU A 47 -22.28 14.01 -7.15
N PRO A 48 -21.00 13.77 -6.79
CA PRO A 48 -20.47 13.09 -5.61
C PRO A 48 -19.35 13.86 -4.88
N ALA A 49 -19.61 14.29 -3.65
CA ALA A 49 -18.56 14.56 -2.64
C ALA A 49 -18.08 13.26 -1.96
N ILE A 50 -18.25 12.12 -2.62
CA ILE A 50 -17.49 10.88 -2.38
C ILE A 50 -16.62 10.69 -3.62
N LEU A 51 -15.84 11.71 -3.95
CA LEU A 51 -14.58 11.48 -4.62
C LEU A 51 -13.77 10.72 -3.57
N LEU A 52 -13.62 9.39 -3.71
CA LEU A 52 -12.49 8.71 -3.09
C LEU A 52 -11.28 9.55 -3.48
N LEU A 53 -10.75 10.34 -2.55
CA LEU A 53 -9.44 10.99 -2.70
C LEU A 53 -8.44 9.84 -2.69
N VAL A 54 -8.34 9.14 -3.82
CA VAL A 54 -7.30 8.16 -4.05
C VAL A 54 -6.03 8.99 -4.14
N MET A 55 -5.25 8.94 -3.07
CA MET A 55 -3.97 9.63 -3.03
C MET A 55 -2.94 8.72 -3.69
N ASP A 56 -2.67 8.97 -4.97
CA ASP A 56 -1.72 8.20 -5.77
C ASP A 56 -0.28 8.65 -5.50
N PHE A 57 0.58 7.72 -5.10
CA PHE A 57 2.01 7.97 -4.94
C PHE A 57 2.80 7.48 -6.16
N SER A 58 3.85 8.21 -6.55
CA SER A 58 4.73 7.83 -7.66
C SER A 58 6.15 7.60 -7.16
N LEU A 59 6.70 6.42 -7.43
CA LEU A 59 8.11 6.08 -7.21
C LEU A 59 8.74 5.75 -8.56
N GLU A 60 9.86 6.39 -8.87
CA GLU A 60 10.70 6.03 -10.01
C GLU A 60 11.85 5.16 -9.52
N TRP A 61 11.85 3.88 -9.90
CA TRP A 61 12.86 2.92 -9.50
C TRP A 61 14.07 2.99 -10.44
N GLY A 62 15.25 3.05 -9.84
CA GLY A 62 16.50 2.80 -10.56
C GLY A 62 16.79 1.31 -10.68
N ASP A 63 17.95 1.00 -11.27
CA ASP A 63 18.42 -0.38 -11.39
C ASP A 63 18.82 -0.97 -10.02
N PRO A 64 18.65 -2.29 -9.82
CA PRO A 64 19.23 -2.97 -8.68
C PRO A 64 20.75 -2.87 -8.66
N LEU A 65 21.28 -2.40 -7.54
CA LEU A 65 22.72 -2.29 -7.32
C LEU A 65 23.19 -3.50 -6.50
N PRO A 66 24.18 -4.28 -6.98
CA PRO A 66 24.68 -5.42 -6.26
C PRO A 66 25.40 -5.01 -4.98
N LEU A 67 25.22 -5.79 -3.92
CA LEU A 67 26.01 -5.69 -2.70
C LEU A 67 27.22 -6.61 -2.84
N ALA A 68 28.40 -6.03 -3.09
CA ALA A 68 29.65 -6.76 -3.14
C ALA A 68 30.18 -6.99 -1.72
N GLN A 69 30.86 -8.10 -1.45
CA GLN A 69 31.56 -8.24 -0.18
C GLN A 69 32.63 -7.16 -0.05
N SER A 70 32.66 -6.49 1.10
CA SER A 70 33.68 -5.48 1.39
C SER A 70 35.03 -6.15 1.65
N GLN A 71 36.10 -5.58 1.10
CA GLN A 71 37.47 -5.96 1.45
C GLN A 71 38.02 -5.14 2.64
N ALA A 72 37.26 -4.14 3.09
CA ALA A 72 37.58 -3.27 4.21
C ALA A 72 36.79 -3.67 5.47
N ASN A 73 36.74 -2.78 6.47
CA ASN A 73 36.06 -3.01 7.76
C ASN A 73 34.51 -3.10 7.68
N GLY A 74 33.93 -3.31 6.50
CA GLY A 74 32.49 -3.48 6.25
C GLY A 74 32.12 -4.93 5.94
N ILE A 75 30.81 -5.22 5.87
CA ILE A 75 30.31 -6.52 5.37
C ILE A 75 30.06 -6.44 3.86
N TYR A 76 29.40 -5.36 3.44
CA TYR A 76 29.07 -5.11 2.03
C TYR A 76 29.49 -3.71 1.59
N GLU A 77 29.73 -3.59 0.29
CA GLU A 77 29.96 -2.33 -0.43
C GLU A 77 28.97 -2.22 -1.61
N VAL A 78 28.65 -0.98 -1.98
CA VAL A 78 27.77 -0.65 -3.10
C VAL A 78 28.23 0.65 -3.75
N ASN A 79 28.06 0.77 -5.07
CA ASN A 79 28.30 2.01 -5.79
C ASN A 79 27.28 3.08 -5.39
N LEU A 80 27.68 4.02 -4.53
CA LEU A 80 26.81 5.07 -4.01
C LEU A 80 26.46 6.14 -5.07
N ASP A 81 27.27 6.29 -6.11
CA ASP A 81 27.07 7.33 -7.12
C ASP A 81 25.88 7.02 -8.03
N ALA A 82 25.57 5.74 -8.20
CA ALA A 82 24.38 5.26 -8.91
C ALA A 82 23.07 5.48 -8.11
N ILE A 83 23.15 5.86 -6.83
CA ILE A 83 21.97 6.08 -5.99
C ILE A 83 21.49 7.55 -6.11
N PRO A 84 20.19 7.79 -6.35
CA PRO A 84 19.61 9.14 -6.34
C PRO A 84 19.86 9.87 -5.01
N THR A 85 19.98 11.20 -5.07
CA THR A 85 20.13 12.03 -3.86
C THR A 85 18.79 12.47 -3.25
N GLY A 86 17.71 12.38 -4.02
CA GLY A 86 16.37 12.83 -3.61
C GLY A 86 15.69 11.94 -2.56
N PRO A 87 14.48 12.34 -2.13
CA PRO A 87 13.67 11.59 -1.18
C PRO A 87 13.11 10.33 -1.83
N GLY A 88 12.88 9.27 -1.05
CA GLY A 88 12.30 8.05 -1.58
C GLY A 88 12.31 6.86 -0.65
N ILE A 89 12.11 5.69 -1.25
CA ILE A 89 12.14 4.37 -0.61
C ILE A 89 13.33 3.58 -1.16
N TYR A 90 13.97 2.76 -0.34
CA TYR A 90 14.97 1.81 -0.76
C TYR A 90 14.69 0.44 -0.16
N ILE A 91 15.10 -0.59 -0.87
CA ILE A 91 14.85 -1.98 -0.51
C ILE A 91 16.15 -2.76 -0.63
N PHE A 92 16.58 -3.38 0.45
CA PHE A 92 17.57 -4.46 0.39
C PHE A 92 16.82 -5.77 0.15
N PHE A 93 17.30 -6.56 -0.80
CA PHE A 93 16.68 -7.83 -1.16
C PHE A 93 17.72 -8.84 -1.61
N ARG A 94 17.34 -10.11 -1.64
CA ARG A 94 18.10 -11.17 -2.30
C ARG A 94 17.34 -11.68 -3.52
N ALA A 95 18.07 -12.15 -4.52
CA ALA A 95 17.49 -12.94 -5.61
C ALA A 95 17.87 -14.42 -5.44
N PHE A 96 16.96 -15.33 -5.77
CA PHE A 96 17.22 -16.76 -5.82
C PHE A 96 16.37 -17.40 -6.92
N GLY A 97 17.01 -17.96 -7.95
CA GLY A 97 16.33 -18.36 -9.17
C GLY A 97 15.61 -17.16 -9.79
N ASP A 98 14.32 -17.34 -10.12
CA ASP A 98 13.47 -16.30 -10.71
C ASP A 98 12.72 -15.45 -9.67
N ALA A 99 12.99 -15.66 -8.37
CA ALA A 99 12.32 -14.95 -7.28
C ALA A 99 13.23 -13.92 -6.61
N ALA A 100 12.62 -12.82 -6.15
CA ALA A 100 13.26 -11.81 -5.32
C ALA A 100 12.56 -11.72 -3.97
N GLU A 101 13.33 -11.74 -2.89
CA GLU A 101 12.84 -11.66 -1.52
C GLU A 101 13.37 -10.39 -0.85
N ALA A 102 12.45 -9.52 -0.46
CA ALA A 102 12.78 -8.30 0.28
C ALA A 102 13.27 -8.65 1.69
N LEU A 103 14.40 -8.09 2.10
CA LEU A 103 15.00 -8.29 3.42
C LEU A 103 14.82 -7.06 4.30
N TYR A 104 14.81 -5.86 3.72
CA TYR A 104 14.60 -4.63 4.46
C TYR A 104 14.03 -3.54 3.56
N VAL A 105 13.05 -2.79 4.07
CA VAL A 105 12.49 -1.60 3.41
C VAL A 105 12.78 -0.38 4.27
N GLY A 106 13.29 0.69 3.66
CA GLY A 106 13.50 1.93 4.37
C GLY A 106 13.10 3.15 3.56
N LYS A 107 12.78 4.24 4.25
CA LYS A 107 12.61 5.58 3.65
C LYS A 107 13.76 6.53 3.93
N ALA A 108 13.89 7.54 3.09
CA ALA A 108 14.86 8.62 3.28
C ALA A 108 14.37 9.94 2.70
N GLY A 109 14.71 11.07 3.35
CA GLY A 109 14.65 12.40 2.72
C GLY A 109 15.78 12.61 1.70
N GLY A 110 16.88 11.85 1.83
CA GLY A 110 17.94 11.73 0.84
C GLY A 110 18.47 10.31 0.78
N LEU A 111 18.19 9.62 -0.33
CA LEU A 111 18.42 8.17 -0.50
C LEU A 111 19.89 7.78 -0.37
N ARG A 112 20.79 8.41 -1.14
CA ARG A 112 22.24 8.13 -1.10
C ARG A 112 22.83 8.22 0.30
N GLY A 113 22.57 9.32 1.00
CA GLY A 113 23.08 9.54 2.35
C GLY A 113 22.56 8.49 3.33
N ARG A 114 21.27 8.16 3.25
CA ARG A 114 20.65 7.17 4.14
C ARG A 114 21.16 5.75 3.87
N ILE A 115 21.27 5.34 2.61
CA ILE A 115 21.80 4.02 2.25
C ILE A 115 23.25 3.90 2.71
N LYS A 116 24.09 4.93 2.49
CA LYS A 116 25.47 4.97 3.02
C LYS A 116 25.51 4.75 4.53
N THR A 117 24.62 5.38 5.30
CA THR A 117 24.52 5.14 6.75
C THR A 117 24.13 3.69 7.05
N GLN A 118 23.17 3.12 6.32
CA GLN A 118 22.71 1.74 6.54
C GLN A 118 23.77 0.70 6.19
N MET A 119 24.64 0.94 5.20
CA MET A 119 25.78 0.07 4.89
C MET A 119 26.75 -0.08 6.08
N ASN A 120 26.74 0.87 7.03
CA ASN A 120 27.53 0.81 8.26
C ASN A 120 26.75 0.27 9.47
N ALA A 121 25.46 -0.03 9.31
CA ALA A 121 24.63 -0.56 10.39
C ALA A 121 24.89 -2.06 10.58
N VAL A 122 25.80 -2.39 11.50
CA VAL A 122 26.27 -3.77 11.76
C VAL A 122 25.12 -4.76 11.90
N LYS A 123 24.07 -4.42 12.65
CA LYS A 123 22.92 -5.32 12.86
C LYS A 123 22.16 -5.63 11.57
N LEU A 124 21.95 -4.62 10.72
CA LEU A 124 21.26 -4.78 9.45
C LEU A 124 22.12 -5.58 8.47
N MET A 125 23.39 -5.20 8.31
CA MET A 125 24.29 -5.86 7.37
C MET A 125 24.55 -7.32 7.74
N LYS A 126 24.73 -7.64 9.03
CA LYS A 126 24.79 -9.02 9.51
C LYS A 126 23.47 -9.76 9.29
N GLY A 127 22.33 -9.09 9.45
CA GLY A 127 21.03 -9.67 9.13
C GLY A 127 20.89 -10.04 7.66
N ILE A 128 21.34 -9.16 6.76
CA ILE A 128 21.35 -9.39 5.32
C ILE A 128 22.33 -10.53 4.95
N GLU A 129 23.50 -10.56 5.58
CA GLU A 129 24.49 -11.64 5.41
C GLU A 129 23.94 -13.00 5.85
N ASN A 130 23.28 -13.04 7.01
CA ASN A 130 22.70 -14.27 7.56
C ASN A 130 21.36 -14.67 6.93
N ALA A 131 20.78 -13.82 6.07
CA ALA A 131 19.60 -14.19 5.30
C ALA A 131 19.91 -15.37 4.38
N ALA A 132 18.85 -16.05 3.94
CA ALA A 132 18.99 -17.24 3.10
C ALA A 132 19.79 -16.96 1.79
N ILE A 133 20.36 -18.02 1.21
CA ILE A 133 21.36 -17.95 0.14
C ILE A 133 20.85 -17.19 -1.10
N GLY A 134 21.70 -16.36 -1.70
CA GLY A 134 21.40 -15.67 -2.97
C GLY A 134 22.21 -14.38 -3.13
N PRO A 135 22.43 -13.90 -4.37
CA PRO A 135 22.99 -12.57 -4.58
C PRO A 135 22.09 -11.50 -3.95
N ARG A 136 22.73 -10.48 -3.37
CA ARG A 136 22.06 -9.42 -2.61
C ARG A 136 22.18 -8.10 -3.34
N TYR A 137 21.13 -7.31 -3.25
CA TYR A 137 21.00 -6.05 -3.97
C TYR A 137 20.38 -4.99 -3.07
N VAL A 138 20.60 -3.74 -3.45
CA VAL A 138 19.79 -2.61 -3.01
C VAL A 138 19.18 -1.93 -4.23
N VAL A 139 17.89 -1.62 -4.17
CA VAL A 139 17.22 -0.81 -5.18
C VAL A 139 16.62 0.42 -4.53
N ALA A 140 16.70 1.56 -5.21
CA ALA A 140 16.20 2.84 -4.73
C ALA A 140 15.09 3.36 -5.67
N GLY A 141 13.96 3.71 -5.08
CA GLY A 141 12.82 4.35 -5.73
C GLY A 141 12.71 5.80 -5.29
N GLU A 142 12.99 6.74 -6.18
CA GLU A 142 12.86 8.16 -5.90
C GLU A 142 11.39 8.59 -5.90
N PHE A 143 10.98 9.30 -4.87
CA PHE A 143 9.61 9.80 -4.73
C PHE A 143 9.39 11.06 -5.56
N LYS A 144 8.55 10.94 -6.59
CA LYS A 144 8.13 12.07 -7.43
C LYS A 144 6.84 12.65 -6.87
N ALA A 145 6.99 13.68 -6.04
CA ALA A 145 5.86 14.37 -5.44
C ALA A 145 5.01 15.08 -6.50
N ARG A 146 3.70 14.78 -6.51
CA ARG A 146 2.70 15.55 -7.27
C ARG A 146 2.33 16.85 -6.53
N PRO A 147 1.68 17.83 -7.18
CA PRO A 147 1.19 19.02 -6.49
C PRO A 147 0.39 18.68 -5.23
N GLY A 148 0.76 19.28 -4.09
CA GLY A 148 0.15 19.00 -2.78
C GLY A 148 0.79 17.84 -2.00
N GLN A 149 1.62 17.01 -2.63
CA GLN A 149 2.37 15.95 -1.96
C GLN A 149 3.71 16.48 -1.43
N ARG A 150 4.13 15.95 -0.28
CA ARG A 150 5.39 16.33 0.38
C ARG A 150 6.06 15.11 1.00
N GLN A 151 7.33 15.27 1.38
CA GLN A 151 8.15 14.20 1.94
C GLN A 151 7.59 13.56 3.23
N HIS A 152 6.68 14.23 3.95
CA HIS A 152 6.02 13.66 5.14
C HIS A 152 5.14 12.44 4.82
N LEU A 153 4.90 12.16 3.53
CA LEU A 153 4.14 11.00 3.06
C LEU A 153 5.00 9.74 2.89
N LEU A 154 6.33 9.85 2.89
CA LEU A 154 7.23 8.69 2.83
C LEU A 154 6.97 7.61 3.91
N PRO A 155 6.61 7.94 5.18
CA PRO A 155 6.23 6.93 6.16
C PRO A 155 4.99 6.12 5.77
N VAL A 156 4.06 6.71 5.02
CA VAL A 156 2.86 6.02 4.53
C VAL A 156 3.26 5.02 3.45
N ILE A 157 4.10 5.45 2.51
CA ILE A 157 4.62 4.61 1.42
C ILE A 157 5.45 3.45 1.98
N GLU A 158 6.39 3.73 2.89
CA GLU A 158 7.22 2.72 3.57
C GLU A 158 6.35 1.67 4.27
N ARG A 159 5.34 2.11 5.03
CA ARG A 159 4.43 1.20 5.73
C ARG A 159 3.63 0.33 4.75
N ALA A 160 3.16 0.91 3.64
CA ALA A 160 2.44 0.16 2.61
C ALA A 160 3.33 -0.92 1.98
N MET A 161 4.59 -0.61 1.67
CA MET A 161 5.56 -1.56 1.11
C MET A 161 5.93 -2.67 2.10
N ILE A 162 6.18 -2.32 3.38
CA ILE A 162 6.42 -3.31 4.43
C ILE A 162 5.23 -4.28 4.54
N ARG A 163 3.99 -3.75 4.59
CA ARG A 163 2.78 -4.58 4.62
C ARG A 163 2.69 -5.49 3.40
N TYR A 164 2.93 -4.96 2.21
CA TYR A 164 2.91 -5.75 0.98
C TYR A 164 3.89 -6.92 1.02
N TYR A 165 5.12 -6.73 1.48
CA TYR A 165 6.09 -7.82 1.54
C TYR A 165 5.78 -8.83 2.65
N LEU A 166 5.24 -8.40 3.78
CA LEU A 166 4.77 -9.32 4.82
C LEU A 166 3.61 -10.19 4.33
N THR A 167 2.66 -9.64 3.56
CA THR A 167 1.56 -10.44 3.00
C THR A 167 2.03 -11.40 1.91
N LYS A 168 3.16 -11.11 1.26
CA LYS A 168 3.87 -12.03 0.37
C LYS A 168 4.71 -13.08 1.10
N GLY A 169 4.82 -12.99 2.43
CA GLY A 169 5.57 -13.93 3.27
C GLY A 169 7.07 -13.68 3.32
N HIS A 170 7.55 -12.48 2.97
CA HIS A 170 8.97 -12.15 3.04
C HIS A 170 9.41 -11.95 4.50
N GLU A 171 10.59 -12.45 4.85
CA GLU A 171 11.17 -12.29 6.19
C GLU A 171 11.92 -10.95 6.34
N LEU A 172 11.17 -9.88 6.64
CA LEU A 172 11.74 -8.55 6.79
C LEU A 172 12.53 -8.40 8.10
N LEU A 173 13.75 -7.87 7.99
CA LEU A 173 14.64 -7.45 9.09
C LEU A 173 14.19 -6.14 9.76
N ASN A 174 13.11 -5.52 9.28
CA ASN A 174 12.53 -4.32 9.85
C ASN A 174 12.04 -4.56 11.29
N PHE A 175 12.64 -3.89 12.28
CA PHE A 175 12.11 -3.91 13.65
C PHE A 175 10.84 -3.07 13.82
N GLN A 176 10.70 -2.00 13.05
CA GLN A 176 9.56 -1.08 13.09
C GLN A 176 8.67 -1.26 11.85
N GLY A 177 7.36 -1.15 12.03
CA GLY A 177 6.38 -1.28 10.95
C GLY A 177 5.98 -2.73 10.61
N THR A 178 6.68 -3.72 11.16
CA THR A 178 6.38 -5.15 10.99
C THR A 178 5.34 -5.67 11.98
N HIS A 179 5.18 -5.01 13.13
CA HIS A 179 4.14 -5.35 14.09
C HIS A 179 2.78 -4.82 13.62
N ILE A 180 1.98 -5.71 13.04
CA ILE A 180 0.60 -5.41 12.64
C ILE A 180 -0.24 -5.28 13.92
N ARG A 181 -0.66 -4.06 14.24
CA ARG A 181 -1.62 -3.82 15.32
C ARG A 181 -2.98 -4.35 14.84
N LYS A 182 -3.40 -5.48 15.42
CA LYS A 182 -4.74 -6.01 15.24
C LYS A 182 -5.67 -5.28 16.19
N HIS A 183 -6.65 -4.58 15.64
CA HIS A 183 -7.77 -4.07 16.41
C HIS A 183 -8.82 -5.16 16.50
N SER A 184 -9.41 -5.34 17.68
CA SER A 184 -10.55 -6.24 17.87
C SER A 184 -11.80 -5.42 18.14
N LEU A 185 -12.88 -5.73 17.41
CA LEU A 185 -14.23 -5.27 17.70
C LEU A 185 -14.97 -6.42 18.35
N ALA A 186 -15.24 -6.29 19.65
CA ALA A 186 -16.09 -7.21 20.38
C ALA A 186 -17.54 -6.68 20.36
N SER A 187 -18.48 -7.52 19.92
CA SER A 187 -19.90 -7.18 19.88
C SER A 187 -20.68 -7.86 21.00
N GLN A 188 -21.36 -7.07 21.83
CA GLN A 188 -22.27 -7.59 22.85
C GLN A 188 -23.61 -8.01 22.21
N ARG A 189 -23.99 -9.29 22.34
CA ARG A 189 -25.12 -9.89 21.63
C ARG A 189 -26.15 -10.41 22.64
N ARG A 190 -27.19 -9.63 22.91
CA ARG A 190 -28.19 -9.94 23.95
C ARG A 190 -29.22 -11.00 23.55
N THR A 191 -29.53 -11.11 22.27
CA THR A 191 -30.58 -12.03 21.76
C THR A 191 -29.99 -13.11 20.86
N LYS A 192 -30.72 -14.22 20.69
CA LYS A 192 -30.27 -15.36 19.85
C LYS A 192 -30.12 -14.95 18.38
N ILE A 193 -31.08 -14.19 17.83
CA ILE A 193 -31.05 -13.70 16.45
C ILE A 193 -29.78 -12.86 16.15
N LEU A 194 -29.32 -12.05 17.13
CA LEU A 194 -28.11 -11.24 16.97
C LEU A 194 -26.82 -12.05 17.07
N ARG A 195 -26.85 -13.20 17.76
CA ARG A 195 -25.70 -14.12 17.82
C ARG A 195 -25.46 -14.82 16.48
N ASP A 196 -26.54 -15.08 15.73
CA ASP A 196 -26.47 -15.76 14.44
C ASP A 196 -26.08 -14.80 13.30
N LEU A 197 -26.45 -13.51 13.41
CA LEU A 197 -26.16 -12.51 12.36
C LEU A 197 -24.82 -11.78 12.55
N ILE A 198 -24.43 -11.47 13.79
CA ILE A 198 -23.29 -10.59 14.06
C ILE A 198 -22.12 -11.40 14.64
N PRO A 199 -20.91 -11.31 14.05
CA PRO A 199 -19.71 -11.96 14.59
C PRO A 199 -19.44 -11.51 16.03
N LYS A 200 -18.95 -12.44 16.87
CA LYS A 200 -18.60 -12.11 18.27
C LYS A 200 -17.46 -11.12 18.33
N ASP A 201 -16.41 -11.45 17.59
CA ASP A 201 -15.13 -10.77 17.57
C ASP A 201 -14.74 -10.61 16.10
N ILE A 202 -14.47 -9.38 15.70
CA ILE A 202 -13.94 -9.05 14.38
C ILE A 202 -12.54 -8.49 14.59
N TYR A 203 -11.54 -9.11 13.96
CA TYR A 203 -10.18 -8.59 13.97
C TYR A 203 -9.93 -7.87 12.66
N PHE A 204 -9.39 -6.65 12.72
CA PHE A 204 -9.10 -5.85 11.55
C PHE A 204 -7.86 -4.99 11.75
N GLU A 205 -7.31 -4.53 10.63
CA GLU A 205 -6.10 -3.72 10.56
C GLU A 205 -6.49 -2.29 10.17
N LEU A 206 -5.83 -1.28 10.74
CA LEU A 206 -5.93 0.13 10.34
C LEU A 206 -4.63 0.55 9.65
#